data_AF-A0A9E5E129-F1
#
_entry.id   AF-A0A9E5E129-F1
#
_cell.length_a   1.000
_cell.length_b   1.000
_cell.length_c   1.000
_cell.angle_alpha   90.00
_cell.angle_beta   90.00
_cell.angle_gamma   90.00
#
_symmetry.space_group_name_H-M   'P 1'
#
loop_
_entity.id
_entity.type
_entity.pdbx_description
1 polymer ?
#
loop_
_entity_poly.entity_id
_entity_poly.type
_entity_poly.pdbx_seq_one_letter_code
_entity_poly.pdbx_strand_id
1 'polypeptide(L)'
;MRKLISESFFFCSFFSLFAAFSPMTIHAAVKVPVQQMGNKTVATAIGATRCLTPAMKSLHAQTVKQMEKDMAQVDAVVYAKAIETYQKKLSMIWSAMSEPYCGYGSRGMTAVKSSFNKSVNRMRAEFLAVTKTAPVAKK
;
A
#
# COMPACT_ATOMS: atom_id res chain seq x y z
N MET A 1 -37.48 7.25 41.55
CA MET A 1 -38.79 6.99 40.91
C MET A 1 -38.62 7.04 39.39
N ARG A 2 -39.16 6.03 38.68
CA ARG A 2 -39.48 5.93 37.23
C ARG A 2 -38.29 5.87 36.26
N LYS A 3 -37.84 4.71 35.75
CA LYS A 3 -38.42 3.75 34.76
C LYS A 3 -38.86 4.39 33.42
N LEU A 4 -38.11 4.11 32.36
CA LEU A 4 -38.54 3.93 30.95
C LEU A 4 -37.55 2.90 30.32
N ILE A 5 -37.93 1.64 30.00
CA ILE A 5 -38.59 1.13 28.75
C ILE A 5 -37.56 1.05 27.59
N SER A 6 -37.40 0.06 26.70
CA SER A 6 -38.04 -1.19 26.25
C SER A 6 -36.93 -1.90 25.43
N GLU A 7 -36.58 -3.17 25.61
CA GLU A 7 -37.13 -4.34 24.89
C GLU A 7 -37.69 -4.09 23.48
N SER A 8 -36.97 -4.48 22.42
CA SER A 8 -37.26 -5.72 21.65
C SER A 8 -36.81 -5.67 20.18
N PHE A 9 -36.58 -6.89 19.65
CA PHE A 9 -36.58 -7.32 18.24
C PHE A 9 -35.29 -7.09 17.42
N PHE A 10 -34.60 -8.17 17.03
CA PHE A 10 -34.88 -8.85 15.75
C PHE A 10 -33.98 -10.10 15.58
N PHE A 11 -34.61 -11.28 15.59
CA PHE A 11 -34.33 -12.41 14.68
C PHE A 11 -32.86 -12.75 14.33
N CYS A 12 -32.27 -13.69 15.05
CA CYS A 12 -31.21 -14.56 14.50
C CYS A 12 -31.66 -16.02 14.58
N SER A 13 -32.56 -16.40 13.67
CA SER A 13 -32.82 -17.77 13.26
C SER A 13 -32.61 -17.86 11.75
N PHE A 14 -32.12 -19.00 11.28
CA PHE A 14 -31.73 -19.37 9.91
C PHE A 14 -30.28 -19.08 9.52
N PHE A 15 -29.38 -20.03 9.81
CA PHE A 15 -28.84 -20.90 8.75
C PHE A 15 -28.02 -22.02 9.38
N SER A 16 -28.70 -23.14 9.66
CA SER A 16 -28.04 -24.43 9.73
C SER A 16 -27.69 -24.87 8.30
N LEU A 17 -26.64 -25.69 8.19
CA LEU A 17 -26.47 -26.74 7.17
C LEU A 17 -25.75 -26.37 5.85
N PHE A 18 -24.42 -26.44 5.87
CA PHE A 18 -23.61 -26.98 4.76
C PHE A 18 -22.39 -27.66 5.42
N ALA A 19 -22.45 -28.95 5.72
CA ALA A 19 -22.14 -30.06 4.80
C ALA A 19 -20.69 -30.02 4.30
N ALA A 20 -19.96 -31.05 4.72
CA ALA A 20 -18.58 -31.36 4.40
C ALA A 20 -18.26 -31.33 2.90
N PHE A 21 -17.12 -30.73 2.54
CA PHE A 21 -16.40 -31.01 1.30
C PHE A 21 -14.89 -30.88 1.56
N SER A 22 -14.23 -32.00 1.87
CA SER A 22 -12.87 -32.25 1.39
C SER A 22 -13.04 -32.97 0.05
N PRO A 23 -12.30 -32.61 -1.02
CA PRO A 23 -10.99 -33.22 -1.18
C PRO A 23 -9.96 -32.43 -2.03
N MET A 24 -8.79 -33.06 -2.17
CA MET A 24 -7.83 -32.95 -3.27
C MET A 24 -6.76 -31.85 -3.24
N THR A 25 -5.65 -32.26 -2.62
CA THR A 25 -4.27 -31.96 -3.02
C THR A 25 -4.09 -32.02 -4.55
N ILE A 26 -3.98 -30.85 -5.18
CA ILE A 26 -3.49 -30.73 -6.56
C ILE A 26 -1.99 -30.45 -6.48
N HIS A 27 -1.18 -31.51 -6.67
CA HIS A 27 0.24 -31.36 -6.99
C HIS A 27 0.36 -30.87 -8.44
N ALA A 28 0.12 -29.58 -8.66
CA ALA A 28 0.61 -28.92 -9.85
C ALA A 28 2.11 -28.73 -9.66
N ALA A 29 2.90 -29.61 -10.27
CA ALA A 29 4.32 -29.38 -10.51
C ALA A 29 4.46 -28.19 -11.48
N VAL A 30 4.27 -26.98 -10.95
CA VAL A 30 4.71 -25.75 -11.60
C VAL A 30 6.22 -25.86 -11.67
N LYS A 31 6.72 -26.11 -12.87
CA LYS A 31 8.13 -25.98 -13.19
C LYS A 31 8.50 -24.50 -13.02
N VAL A 32 8.80 -24.13 -11.78
CA VAL A 32 9.37 -22.83 -11.43
C VAL A 32 10.69 -22.74 -12.20
N PRO A 33 10.91 -21.71 -13.03
CA PRO A 33 12.25 -21.42 -13.49
C PRO A 33 13.06 -21.03 -12.24
N VAL A 34 13.78 -22.00 -11.70
CA VAL A 34 14.84 -21.76 -10.71
C VAL A 34 15.86 -20.90 -11.43
N GLN A 35 15.82 -19.59 -11.21
CA GLN A 35 16.95 -18.73 -11.52
C GLN A 35 18.05 -19.08 -10.52
N GLN A 36 18.92 -20.01 -10.91
CA GLN A 36 20.16 -20.29 -10.20
C GLN A 36 21.08 -19.07 -10.35
N MET A 37 20.92 -18.09 -9.47
CA MET A 37 22.00 -17.17 -9.16
C MET A 37 22.75 -17.72 -7.95
N GLY A 38 23.88 -18.37 -8.21
CA GLY A 38 25.01 -18.56 -7.29
C GLY A 38 24.68 -19.01 -5.87
N ASN A 39 24.71 -20.33 -5.65
CA ASN A 39 25.08 -21.00 -4.40
C ASN A 39 24.66 -20.32 -3.08
N LYS A 40 23.34 -20.28 -2.84
CA LYS A 40 22.73 -20.44 -1.51
C LYS A 40 21.26 -20.76 -1.73
N THR A 41 20.90 -22.02 -1.55
CA THR A 41 19.51 -22.49 -1.54
C THR A 41 18.82 -21.92 -0.30
N VAL A 42 18.34 -20.68 -0.39
CA VAL A 42 17.43 -20.13 0.60
C VAL A 42 16.08 -20.73 0.28
N ALA A 43 15.59 -21.61 1.14
CA ALA A 43 14.22 -22.06 1.12
C ALA A 43 13.32 -20.83 1.29
N THR A 44 12.85 -20.29 0.16
CA THR A 44 11.93 -19.15 0.11
C THR A 44 10.62 -19.59 0.70
N ALA A 45 10.42 -19.28 1.98
CA ALA A 45 9.08 -19.21 2.56
C ALA A 45 8.21 -18.38 1.62
N ILE A 46 7.05 -18.91 1.29
CA ILE A 46 6.08 -18.34 0.36
C ILE A 46 5.93 -16.82 0.58
N GLY A 47 6.36 -16.03 -0.41
CA GLY A 47 5.78 -14.72 -0.72
C GLY A 47 6.06 -13.51 0.18
N ALA A 48 6.98 -13.56 1.16
CA ALA A 48 7.24 -12.40 2.02
C ALA A 48 8.26 -11.43 1.41
N THR A 49 7.82 -10.20 1.08
CA THR A 49 8.69 -9.09 0.71
C THR A 49 9.66 -8.72 1.83
N ARG A 50 10.93 -8.41 1.49
CA ARG A 50 11.91 -7.90 2.47
C ARG A 50 11.79 -6.39 2.68
N CYS A 51 10.98 -5.73 1.85
CA CYS A 51 10.91 -4.28 1.83
C CYS A 51 10.01 -3.68 2.93
N LEU A 52 8.99 -4.40 3.40
CA LEU A 52 8.01 -3.92 4.38
C LEU A 52 8.52 -3.97 5.83
N THR A 53 9.75 -3.51 6.05
CA THR A 53 10.34 -3.35 7.38
C THR A 53 9.65 -2.23 8.18
N PRO A 54 9.73 -2.23 9.53
CA PRO A 54 9.23 -1.14 10.36
C PRO A 54 9.79 0.23 9.96
N ALA A 55 11.07 0.29 9.56
CA ALA A 55 11.71 1.52 9.11
C ALA A 55 11.08 2.06 7.80
N MET A 56 10.78 1.20 6.84
CA MET A 56 10.10 1.61 5.59
C MET A 56 8.65 2.01 5.83
N LYS A 57 7.93 1.34 6.73
CA LYS A 57 6.57 1.73 7.14
C LYS A 57 6.58 3.12 7.80
N SER A 58 7.56 3.39 8.67
CA SER A 58 7.73 4.72 9.27
C SER A 58 8.01 5.80 8.21
N LEU A 59 8.88 5.50 7.25
CA LEU A 59 9.17 6.41 6.14
C LEU A 59 7.95 6.68 5.25
N HIS A 60 7.14 5.65 4.98
CA HIS A 60 5.88 5.82 4.25
C HIS A 60 4.89 6.68 5.04
N ALA A 61 4.73 6.45 6.35
CA ALA A 61 3.87 7.27 7.20
C ALA A 61 4.31 8.75 7.22
N GLN A 62 5.61 9.02 7.26
CA GLN A 62 6.15 10.39 7.11
C GLN A 62 5.82 10.99 5.75
N THR A 63 5.90 10.19 4.70
CA THR A 63 5.55 10.62 3.33
C THR A 63 4.07 10.96 3.20
N VAL A 64 3.18 10.14 3.79
CA VAL A 64 1.73 10.42 3.82
C VAL A 64 1.45 11.73 4.55
N LYS A 65 2.05 11.94 5.73
CA LYS A 65 1.92 13.21 6.46
C LYS A 65 2.41 14.42 5.65
N GLN A 66 3.49 14.26 4.89
CA GLN A 66 3.98 15.35 4.03
C GLN A 66 3.03 15.62 2.87
N MET A 67 2.49 14.57 2.24
CA MET A 67 1.48 14.69 1.19
C MET A 67 0.23 15.42 1.71
N GLU A 68 -0.27 15.07 2.90
CA GLU A 68 -1.39 15.75 3.56
C GLU A 68 -1.11 17.25 3.78
N LYS A 69 0.10 17.59 4.23
CA LYS A 69 0.52 18.99 4.38
C LYS A 69 0.55 19.74 3.05
N ASP A 70 1.09 19.13 2.00
CA ASP A 70 1.17 19.75 0.68
C ASP A 70 -0.24 19.95 0.08
N MET A 71 -1.16 19.01 0.31
CA MET A 71 -2.57 19.11 -0.13
C MET A 71 -3.36 20.17 0.66
N ALA A 72 -3.08 20.35 1.95
CA ALA A 72 -3.75 21.36 2.78
C ALA A 72 -3.41 22.81 2.38
N GLN A 73 -2.34 23.02 1.61
CA GLN A 73 -1.90 24.34 1.14
C GLN A 73 -2.56 24.78 -0.17
N VAL A 74 -3.40 23.93 -0.78
CA VAL A 74 -3.98 24.19 -2.09
C VAL A 74 -5.49 24.03 -2.05
N ASP A 75 -6.19 24.70 -2.96
CA ASP A 75 -7.63 24.55 -3.09
C ASP A 75 -7.96 23.17 -3.69
N ALA A 76 -8.64 22.33 -2.91
CA ALA A 76 -8.96 20.95 -3.30
C ALA A 76 -9.92 20.87 -4.50
N VAL A 77 -10.77 21.89 -4.71
CA VAL A 77 -11.71 21.93 -5.84
C VAL A 77 -10.97 22.25 -7.12
N VAL A 78 -10.06 23.23 -7.08
CA VAL A 78 -9.26 23.64 -8.25
C VAL A 78 -8.26 22.55 -8.66
N TYR A 79 -7.64 21.88 -7.69
CA TYR A 79 -6.56 20.93 -7.94
C TYR A 79 -6.95 19.45 -7.75
N ALA A 80 -8.23 19.11 -7.79
CA ALA A 80 -8.74 17.76 -7.53
C ALA A 80 -7.98 16.66 -8.30
N LYS A 81 -7.76 16.86 -9.60
CA LYS A 81 -7.03 15.90 -10.46
C LYS A 81 -5.56 15.75 -10.08
N ALA A 82 -4.89 16.84 -9.68
CA ALA A 82 -3.50 16.82 -9.26
C ALA A 82 -3.36 16.10 -7.90
N ILE A 83 -4.29 16.33 -6.99
CA ILE A 83 -4.40 15.64 -5.69
C ILE A 83 -4.61 14.13 -5.90
N GLU A 84 -5.58 13.74 -6.72
CA GLU A 84 -5.86 12.32 -7.03
C GLU A 84 -4.62 11.65 -7.63
N THR A 85 -3.95 12.32 -8.57
CA THR A 85 -2.71 11.81 -9.19
C THR A 85 -1.61 11.65 -8.16
N TYR A 86 -1.47 12.60 -7.22
CA TYR A 86 -0.47 12.57 -6.17
C TYR A 86 -0.70 11.38 -5.23
N GLN A 87 -1.93 11.17 -4.77
CA GLN A 87 -2.31 10.02 -3.94
C GLN A 87 -2.13 8.68 -4.68
N LYS A 88 -2.59 8.59 -5.93
CA LYS A 88 -2.48 7.38 -6.75
C LYS A 88 -1.03 6.97 -6.95
N LYS A 89 -0.14 7.91 -7.26
CA LYS A 89 1.30 7.63 -7.40
C LYS A 89 1.90 7.10 -6.10
N LEU A 90 1.48 7.62 -4.95
CA LEU A 90 2.04 7.20 -3.65
C LEU A 90 1.61 5.78 -3.33
N SER A 91 0.33 5.48 -3.58
CA SER A 91 -0.23 4.13 -3.45
C SER A 91 0.47 3.13 -4.37
N MET A 92 0.71 3.47 -5.64
CA MET A 92 1.42 2.61 -6.57
C MET A 92 2.87 2.34 -6.13
N ILE A 93 3.61 3.38 -5.70
CA ILE A 93 4.98 3.23 -5.19
C ILE A 93 5.01 2.32 -3.96
N TRP A 94 4.07 2.50 -3.04
CA TRP A 94 3.98 1.66 -1.84
C TRP A 94 3.59 0.22 -2.17
N SER A 95 2.63 0.01 -3.08
CA SER A 95 2.23 -1.32 -3.54
C SER A 95 3.41 -2.11 -4.13
N ALA A 96 4.27 -1.46 -4.91
CA ALA A 96 5.49 -2.07 -5.43
C ALA A 96 6.46 -2.57 -4.34
N MET A 97 6.36 -2.05 -3.11
CA MET A 97 7.14 -2.55 -1.97
C MET A 97 6.59 -3.86 -1.40
N SER A 98 5.31 -4.16 -1.64
CA SER A 98 4.66 -5.40 -1.21
C SER A 98 5.04 -6.61 -2.06
N GLU A 99 5.62 -6.36 -3.24
CA GLU A 99 6.02 -7.40 -4.18
C GLU A 99 7.08 -8.35 -3.58
N PRO A 100 6.96 -9.68 -3.81
CA PRO A 100 7.78 -10.69 -3.13
C PRO A 100 9.26 -10.60 -3.50
N TYR A 101 9.61 -10.00 -4.63
CA TYR A 101 10.99 -9.79 -5.07
C TYR A 101 11.61 -8.49 -4.56
N CYS A 102 10.84 -7.64 -3.87
CA CYS A 102 11.35 -6.37 -3.37
C CYS A 102 12.43 -6.62 -2.29
N GLY A 103 13.59 -5.97 -2.48
CA GLY A 103 14.74 -6.06 -1.56
C GLY A 103 15.66 -7.25 -1.82
N TYR A 104 15.37 -8.06 -2.84
CA TYR A 104 16.25 -9.11 -3.33
C TYR A 104 17.14 -8.53 -4.45
N GLY A 105 18.40 -8.29 -4.14
CA GLY A 105 19.40 -7.75 -5.07
C GLY A 105 20.71 -7.42 -4.35
N SER A 106 21.80 -7.23 -5.11
CA SER A 106 23.16 -7.01 -4.56
C SER A 106 23.29 -5.78 -3.66
N ARG A 107 22.40 -4.80 -3.82
CA ARG A 107 22.37 -3.56 -3.03
C ARG A 107 21.37 -3.58 -1.85
N GLY A 108 20.59 -4.66 -1.73
CA GLY A 108 19.63 -4.87 -0.64
C GLY A 108 18.70 -3.69 -0.35
N MET A 109 18.40 -3.49 0.94
CA MET A 109 17.45 -2.48 1.43
C MET A 109 17.88 -1.02 1.23
N THR A 110 19.18 -0.76 1.11
CA THR A 110 19.69 0.61 0.88
C THR A 110 19.23 1.14 -0.49
N ALA A 111 19.30 0.30 -1.53
CA ALA A 111 18.80 0.67 -2.85
C ALA A 111 17.28 0.86 -2.86
N VAL A 112 16.54 0.01 -2.15
CA VAL A 112 15.08 0.14 -2.01
C VAL A 112 14.71 1.49 -1.40
N LYS A 113 15.33 1.87 -0.28
CA LYS A 113 15.08 3.15 0.38
C LYS A 113 15.39 4.34 -0.54
N SER A 114 16.52 4.29 -1.25
CA SER A 114 16.90 5.32 -2.20
C SER A 114 15.90 5.44 -3.36
N SER A 115 15.46 4.32 -3.91
CA SER A 115 14.46 4.29 -5.00
C SER A 115 13.11 4.81 -4.53
N PHE A 116 12.65 4.42 -3.34
CA PHE A 116 11.43 4.95 -2.74
C PHE A 116 11.49 6.48 -2.60
N ASN A 117 12.54 7.01 -1.97
CA ASN A 117 12.73 8.44 -1.80
C ASN A 117 12.80 9.19 -3.14
N LYS A 118 13.47 8.63 -4.14
CA LYS A 118 13.54 9.22 -5.49
C LYS A 118 12.15 9.31 -6.13
N SER A 119 11.36 8.26 -6.04
CA SER A 119 9.99 8.24 -6.58
C SER A 119 9.09 9.23 -5.86
N VAL A 120 9.14 9.27 -4.52
CA VAL A 120 8.39 10.23 -3.68
C VAL A 120 8.76 11.67 -3.98
N ASN A 121 10.06 11.98 -4.11
CA ASN A 121 10.52 13.34 -4.41
C ASN A 121 10.08 13.78 -5.81
N ARG A 122 10.12 12.87 -6.80
CA ARG A 122 9.68 13.18 -8.16
C ARG A 122 8.20 13.51 -8.21
N MET A 123 7.36 12.65 -7.65
CA MET A 123 5.91 12.88 -7.65
C MET A 123 5.52 14.14 -6.87
N ARG A 124 6.22 14.45 -5.77
CA ARG A 124 6.00 15.69 -5.02
C ARG A 124 6.39 16.91 -5.85
N ALA A 125 7.54 16.87 -6.53
CA ALA A 125 7.96 17.95 -7.41
C ALA A 125 6.96 18.18 -8.54
N GLU A 126 6.42 17.12 -9.14
CA GLU A 126 5.37 17.21 -10.16
C GLU A 126 4.08 17.86 -9.60
N PHE A 127 3.65 17.47 -8.39
CA PHE A 127 2.50 18.10 -7.73
C PHE A 127 2.74 19.60 -7.50
N LEU A 128 3.87 19.95 -6.90
CA LEU A 128 4.23 21.35 -6.61
C LEU A 128 4.42 22.18 -7.88
N ALA A 129 4.86 21.59 -8.99
CA ALA A 129 4.99 22.28 -10.27
C ALA A 129 3.61 22.65 -10.84
N VAL A 130 2.60 21.81 -10.63
CA VAL A 130 1.22 22.09 -11.07
C VAL A 130 0.56 23.13 -10.17
N THR A 131 0.78 23.06 -8.86
CA THR A 131 0.07 23.93 -7.90
C THR A 131 0.70 25.31 -7.71
N LYS A 132 1.98 25.48 -8.04
CA LYS A 132 2.66 26.80 -8.00
C LYS A 132 2.52 27.62 -9.27
N THR A 133 2.08 27.00 -10.38
CA THR A 133 2.00 27.66 -11.69
C THR A 133 0.62 28.23 -11.99
N ALA A 134 -0.43 27.85 -11.25
CA ALA A 134 -1.73 28.48 -11.42
C ALA A 134 -1.79 29.83 -10.69
N PRO A 135 -2.49 30.83 -11.26
CA PRO A 135 -2.62 32.13 -10.64
C PRO A 135 -3.28 31.95 -9.28
N VAL A 136 -2.60 32.41 -8.24
CA VAL A 136 -3.13 32.49 -6.89
C VAL A 136 -4.36 33.38 -6.96
N ALA A 137 -5.55 32.80 -7.02
CA ALA A 137 -6.76 33.49 -6.64
C ALA A 137 -6.59 33.77 -5.14
N LYS A 138 -5.97 34.91 -4.84
CA LYS A 138 -5.89 35.47 -3.50
C LYS A 138 -7.33 35.59 -3.02
N LYS A 139 -7.71 34.74 -2.07
CA LYS A 139 -8.93 34.93 -1.30
C LYS A 139 -8.75 36.11 -0.37
#